data_AF-A0A4T2GIX7-F1
#
_entry.id   AF-A0A4T2GIX7-F1
#
_cell.length_a   1.000
_cell.length_b   1.000
_cell.length_c   1.000
_cell.angle_alpha   90.00
_cell.angle_beta   90.00
_cell.angle_gamma   90.00
#
_symmetry.space_group_name_H-M   'P 1'
#
loop_
_entity.id
_entity.type
_entity.pdbx_description
1 polymer ?
#
loop_
_entity_poly.entity_id
_entity_poly.type
_entity_poly.pdbx_seq_one_letter_code
_entity_poly.pdbx_strand_id
1 'polypeptide(L)' 'MRKFKRLNVIKVTDNDLVADRLIEAGFEEIVEDKEQEGLSRDDIKAQLDAAGIEYAKNAKTETLIEILEASKLGE' A
#
# COMPACT_ATOMS: atom_id res chain seq x y z
N MET A 1 11.61 13.35 -37.30
CA MET A 1 12.33 12.73 -36.16
C MET A 1 11.31 12.08 -35.24
N ARG A 2 11.47 10.80 -34.88
CA ARG A 2 10.57 10.11 -33.94
C ARG A 2 11.10 10.30 -32.52
N LYS A 3 10.23 10.69 -31.59
CA LYS A 3 10.55 10.85 -30.17
C LYS A 3 9.88 9.73 -29.39
N PHE A 4 10.57 9.16 -28.41
CA PHE A 4 10.07 8.09 -27.54
C PHE A 4 10.21 8.52 -26.08
N LYS A 5 9.25 8.14 -25.24
CA LYS A 5 9.28 8.29 -23.78
C LYS A 5 9.13 6.89 -23.18
N ARG A 6 9.94 6.54 -22.18
CA ARG A 6 9.72 5.30 -21.41
C ARG A 6 8.38 5.44 -20.66
N LEU A 7 7.51 4.46 -20.84
CA LEU A 7 6.31 4.27 -20.02
C LEU A 7 6.75 3.76 -18.64
N ASN A 8 6.04 4.14 -17.58
CA ASN A 8 6.27 3.56 -16.25
C ASN A 8 5.91 2.07 -16.32
N VAL A 9 6.88 1.18 -16.04
CA VAL A 9 6.69 -0.28 -16.09
C VAL A 9 6.83 -0.83 -14.67
N ILE A 10 5.81 -1.56 -14.21
CA ILE A 10 5.85 -2.33 -12.97
C ILE A 10 6.13 -3.79 -13.34
N LYS A 11 7.13 -4.40 -12.70
CA LYS A 11 7.44 -5.83 -12.85
C LYS A 11 7.17 -6.53 -11.53
N VAL A 12 6.27 -7.51 -11.56
CA VAL A 12 5.95 -8.36 -10.42
C VAL A 12 6.75 -9.65 -10.54
N THR A 13 7.42 -10.05 -9.47
CA THR A 13 8.15 -11.32 -9.36
C THR A 13 8.05 -11.83 -7.93
N ASP A 14 7.84 -13.13 -7.76
CA ASP A 14 7.86 -13.84 -6.47
C ASP A 14 9.24 -14.45 -6.14
N ASN A 15 10.22 -14.28 -7.05
CA ASN A 15 11.57 -14.84 -6.90
C ASN A 15 12.58 -13.80 -6.39
N ASP A 16 13.19 -14.06 -5.23
CA ASP A 16 14.15 -13.17 -4.57
C ASP A 16 15.38 -12.83 -5.44
N LEU A 17 15.88 -13.79 -6.23
CA LEU A 17 17.04 -13.56 -7.12
C LEU A 17 16.69 -12.62 -8.28
N VAL A 18 15.42 -12.62 -8.69
CA VAL A 18 14.93 -11.71 -9.74
C VAL A 18 14.64 -10.35 -9.13
N ALA A 19 14.15 -10.28 -7.89
CA ALA A 19 13.95 -9.03 -7.16
C ALA A 19 15.28 -8.26 -7.00
N ASP A 20 16.34 -8.92 -6.57
CA ASP A 20 17.68 -8.31 -6.41
C ASP A 20 18.19 -7.70 -7.73
N ARG A 21 18.04 -8.42 -8.85
CA ARG A 21 18.38 -7.92 -10.20
C ARG A 21 17.53 -6.74 -10.64
N LEU A 22 16.27 -6.66 -10.21
CA LEU A 22 15.39 -5.53 -10.51
C LEU A 22 15.80 -4.31 -9.70
N ILE A 23 16.15 -4.48 -8.42
CA ILE A 23 16.70 -3.43 -7.56
C ILE A 23 17.99 -2.87 -8.20
N GLU A 24 18.92 -3.74 -8.61
CA GLU A 24 20.16 -3.34 -9.31
C GLU A 24 19.90 -2.61 -10.64
N ALA A 25 18.83 -2.98 -11.35
CA ALA A 25 18.42 -2.33 -12.59
C ALA A 25 17.75 -0.95 -12.37
N GLY A 26 17.60 -0.51 -11.12
CA GLY A 26 17.00 0.76 -10.73
C GLY A 26 15.48 0.72 -10.64
N PHE A 27 14.89 -0.45 -10.43
CA PHE A 27 13.50 -0.56 -10.02
C PHE A 27 13.40 -0.33 -8.51
N GLU A 28 12.42 0.47 -8.11
CA GLU A 28 12.02 0.58 -6.71
C GLU A 28 11.08 -0.57 -6.37
N GLU A 29 11.37 -1.28 -5.28
CA GLU A 29 10.42 -2.25 -4.74
C GLU A 29 9.21 -1.48 -4.22
N ILE A 30 8.11 -1.63 -4.95
CA ILE A 30 6.81 -1.17 -4.51
C ILE A 30 6.21 -2.36 -3.78
N VAL A 31 6.25 -2.31 -2.45
CA VAL A 31 5.31 -3.10 -1.65
C VAL A 31 3.96 -2.47 -1.94
N GLU A 32 3.28 -3.00 -2.96
CA GLU A 32 1.87 -2.72 -3.13
C GLU A 32 1.23 -3.20 -1.84
N ASP A 33 0.84 -2.26 -0.98
CA ASP A 33 0.12 -2.52 0.27
C ASP A 33 -1.24 -3.09 -0.13
N LYS A 34 -1.21 -4.35 -0.54
CA LYS A 34 -2.35 -5.15 -0.98
C LYS A 34 -3.37 -5.33 0.14
N GLU A 35 -3.08 -4.86 1.34
CA GLU A 35 -4.03 -4.82 2.42
C GLU A 35 -5.15 -3.81 2.12
N GLN A 36 -4.90 -2.71 1.40
CA GLN A 36 -5.94 -1.69 1.22
C GLN A 36 -6.90 -1.94 0.05
N GLU A 37 -6.53 -2.74 -0.95
CA GLU A 37 -7.37 -3.00 -2.13
C GLU A 37 -8.47 -4.06 -1.90
N GLY A 38 -8.56 -4.61 -0.67
CA GLY A 38 -9.56 -5.62 -0.30
C GLY A 38 -10.30 -5.38 1.02
N LEU A 39 -9.85 -4.43 1.85
CA LEU A 39 -10.51 -4.14 3.12
C LEU A 39 -11.75 -3.29 2.87
N SER A 40 -12.92 -3.91 3.04
CA SER A 40 -14.16 -3.15 3.06
C SER A 40 -14.11 -2.14 4.21
N ARG A 41 -14.88 -1.06 4.08
CA ARG A 41 -15.01 -0.03 5.13
C ARG A 41 -15.26 -0.64 6.52
N ASP A 42 -15.95 -1.77 6.57
CA ASP A 42 -16.25 -2.53 7.78
C ASP A 42 -15.02 -3.23 8.36
N ASP A 43 -14.14 -3.81 7.55
CA ASP A 43 -12.87 -4.39 8.02
C ASP A 43 -11.92 -3.32 8.59
N ILE A 44 -11.86 -2.14 7.95
CA ILE A 44 -11.03 -1.02 8.44
C ILE A 44 -11.54 -0.57 9.82
N LYS A 45 -12.85 -0.45 9.98
CA LYS A 45 -13.46 -0.13 11.28
C LYS A 45 -13.18 -1.20 12.32
N ALA A 46 -13.26 -2.49 11.96
CA ALA A 46 -13.00 -3.59 12.87
C ALA A 46 -11.54 -3.57 13.36
N GLN A 47 -10.58 -3.25 12.49
CA GLN A 47 -9.18 -3.10 12.89
C GLN A 47 -8.97 -1.89 13.81
N LEU A 48 -9.60 -0.75 13.51
CA LEU A 48 -9.54 0.43 14.38
C LEU A 48 -10.16 0.15 15.76
N ASP A 49 -11.29 -0.56 15.81
CA ASP A 49 -11.95 -0.96 17.06
C ASP A 49 -11.08 -1.94 17.86
N ALA A 50 -10.47 -2.92 17.18
CA ALA A 50 -9.54 -3.88 17.78
C ALA A 50 -8.28 -3.21 18.33
N ALA A 51 -7.80 -2.15 17.66
CA ALA A 51 -6.70 -1.31 18.13
C ALA A 51 -7.12 -0.29 19.21
N GLY A 52 -8.43 -0.20 19.53
CA GLY A 52 -8.96 0.75 20.51
C GLY A 52 -8.91 2.21 20.05
N ILE A 53 -8.86 2.45 18.73
CA ILE A 53 -8.73 3.78 18.13
C ILE A 53 -10.12 4.34 17.84
N GLU A 54 -10.42 5.48 18.43
CA GLU A 54 -11.69 6.16 18.21
C GLU A 54 -11.68 6.91 16.86
N TYR A 55 -12.71 6.67 16.04
CA TYR A 55 -12.87 7.32 14.74
C TYR A 55 -14.25 7.98 14.61
N ALA A 56 -14.34 9.03 13.81
CA ALA A 56 -15.61 9.67 13.53
C ALA A 56 -16.52 8.71 12.74
N LYS A 57 -17.76 8.47 13.21
CA LYS A 57 -18.73 7.56 12.55
C LYS A 57 -18.96 7.88 11.06
N ASN A 58 -18.82 9.16 10.70
CA ASN A 58 -19.01 9.68 9.35
C ASN A 58 -17.69 9.91 8.60
N ALA A 59 -16.55 9.46 9.14
CA ALA A 59 -15.27 9.56 8.48
C ALA A 59 -15.32 8.89 7.10
N LYS A 60 -14.56 9.43 6.15
CA LYS A 60 -14.37 8.80 4.85
C LYS A 60 -13.47 7.59 4.99
N THR A 61 -13.57 6.64 4.06
CA THR A 61 -12.74 5.43 4.06
C THR A 61 -11.26 5.78 4.04
N GLU A 62 -10.85 6.77 3.24
CA GLU A 62 -9.47 7.30 3.23
C GLU A 62 -9.01 7.74 4.63
N THR A 63 -9.81 8.50 5.37
CA THR A 63 -9.46 8.94 6.73
C THR A 63 -9.34 7.77 7.71
N LEU A 64 -10.20 6.76 7.60
CA LEU A 64 -10.12 5.56 8.44
C LEU A 64 -8.84 4.77 8.16
N ILE A 65 -8.44 4.71 6.88
CA ILE A 65 -7.20 4.06 6.44
C ILE A 65 -5.98 4.82 6.97
N GLU A 66 -5.95 6.15 6.84
CA GLU A 66 -4.84 6.98 7.35
C GLU A 66 -4.64 6.80 8.86
N ILE A 67 -5.73 6.72 9.63
CA ILE A 67 -5.68 6.48 11.08
C ILE A 67 -5.12 5.07 11.37
N LEU A 68 -5.55 4.07 10.61
CA LEU A 68 -5.11 2.69 10.77
C LEU A 68 -3.62 2.53 10.44
N GLU A 69 -3.15 3.14 9.35
CA GLU A 69 -1.72 3.18 8.98
C GLU A 69 -0.89 3.91 10.02
N ALA A 70 -1.34 5.07 10.48
CA ALA A 70 -0.64 5.84 11.52
C ALA A 70 -0.48 5.03 12.82
N SER A 71 -1.46 4.17 13.15
CA SER A 71 -1.34 3.27 14.29
C SER A 71 -0.36 2.12 14.08
N LYS A 72 -0.25 1.57 12.86
CA LYS A 72 0.72 0.51 12.55
C LYS A 72 2.16 1.04 12.48
N LEU A 73 2.34 2.31 12.12
CA LEU A 73 3.66 2.94 11.96
C LEU A 73 4.29 3.41 13.29
N GLY A 74 3.53 3.42 14.38
CA GLY A 74 3.94 3.96 15.68
C GLY A 74 4.56 2.95 16.66
N GLU A 75 4.73 1.68 16.26
CA GLU A 75 5.23 0.57 17.11
C GLU A 75 6.70 0.22 16.83
#